data_AF-A0A3R6YJH0-F1
#
_entry.id   AF-A0A3R6YJH0-F1
#
_cell.length_a   1.000
_cell.length_b   1.000
_cell.length_c   1.000
_cell.angle_alpha   90.00
_cell.angle_beta   90.00
_cell.angle_gamma   90.00
#
_symmetry.space_group_name_H-M   'P 1'
#
loop_
_entity.id
_entity.type
_entity.pdbx_description
1 polymer ?
#
loop_
_entity_poly.entity_id
_entity_poly.type
_entity_poly.pdbx_seq_one_letter_code
_entity_poly.pdbx_strand_id
1 'polypeptide(L)'
;MVKVLISLSVLAAAATTGSVTELPASVTKLIDYSANPCEDFYQYACGAWYKDAVIPPDEDKIDPLTKLSIQNEAVLKKILSDNKPKLGEFYNSCLDTATLSSLGLAPLADSFKAIRSANTKLDLLI
;
A
#
# COMPACT_ATOMS: atom_id res chain seq x y z
N MET A 1 50.23 -48.52 -12.82
CA MET A 1 49.32 -47.57 -13.51
C MET A 1 47.99 -47.57 -12.77
N VAL A 2 47.77 -46.60 -11.88
CA VAL A 2 46.54 -46.52 -11.07
C VAL A 2 45.50 -45.76 -11.89
N LYS A 3 44.43 -46.44 -12.31
CA LYS A 3 43.26 -45.82 -12.95
C LYS A 3 42.30 -45.38 -11.86
N VAL A 4 42.26 -44.09 -11.57
CA VAL A 4 41.24 -43.47 -10.72
C VAL A 4 39.97 -43.32 -11.55
N LEU A 5 38.96 -44.15 -11.27
CA LEU A 5 37.62 -44.01 -11.82
C LEU A 5 36.86 -43.02 -10.92
N ILE A 6 36.71 -41.77 -11.37
CA ILE A 6 35.88 -40.78 -10.69
C ILE A 6 34.42 -41.11 -11.01
N SER A 7 33.68 -41.56 -10.01
CA SER A 7 32.23 -41.75 -10.04
C SER A 7 31.52 -40.40 -10.18
N LEU A 8 30.88 -40.16 -11.32
CA LEU A 8 30.01 -39.01 -11.57
C LEU A 8 28.57 -39.49 -11.70
N SER A 9 27.94 -39.83 -10.59
CA SER A 9 26.50 -40.13 -10.58
C SER A 9 25.86 -39.75 -9.26
N VAL A 10 25.91 -38.47 -8.93
CA VAL A 10 24.93 -37.83 -8.06
C VAL A 10 24.66 -36.45 -8.65
N LEU A 11 23.41 -36.22 -9.06
CA LEU A 11 22.58 -35.05 -8.74
C LEU A 11 21.65 -34.69 -9.89
N ALA A 12 20.41 -35.21 -9.83
CA ALA A 12 19.26 -34.56 -10.46
C ALA A 12 17.97 -34.97 -9.73
N ALA A 13 17.92 -34.70 -8.43
CA ALA A 13 16.65 -34.52 -7.73
C ALA A 13 16.45 -33.00 -7.55
N ALA A 14 16.17 -32.30 -8.64
CA ALA A 14 15.65 -30.94 -8.55
C ALA A 14 14.14 -31.06 -8.30
N ALA A 15 13.72 -30.57 -7.14
CA ALA A 15 12.38 -30.69 -6.60
C ALA A 15 11.29 -30.19 -7.57
N THR A 16 10.37 -31.08 -7.96
CA THR A 16 9.05 -30.69 -8.49
C THR A 16 8.11 -30.40 -7.32
N THR A 17 8.46 -29.43 -6.48
CA THR A 17 7.51 -28.89 -5.50
C THR A 17 6.86 -27.66 -6.12
N GLY A 18 5.69 -27.86 -6.73
CA GLY A 18 4.76 -26.81 -7.13
C GLY A 18 5.22 -25.91 -8.28
N SER A 19 5.29 -26.43 -9.51
CA SER A 19 5.37 -25.56 -10.68
C SER A 19 3.97 -25.05 -11.02
N VAL A 20 3.72 -23.76 -10.82
CA VAL A 20 2.53 -23.07 -11.33
C VAL A 20 2.66 -23.02 -12.85
N THR A 21 1.93 -23.87 -13.57
CA THR A 21 1.98 -23.94 -15.03
C THR A 21 1.16 -22.85 -15.70
N GLU A 22 0.22 -22.25 -14.98
CA GLU A 22 -0.68 -21.22 -15.49
C GLU A 22 -0.85 -20.09 -14.46
N LEU A 23 -0.79 -18.85 -14.93
CA LEU A 23 -1.07 -17.69 -14.10
C LEU A 23 -2.59 -17.63 -13.79
N PRO A 24 -2.98 -17.19 -12.59
CA PRO A 24 -4.40 -16.99 -12.27
C PRO A 24 -5.08 -16.05 -13.25
N ALA A 25 -6.36 -16.27 -13.53
CA ALA A 25 -7.16 -15.40 -14.40
C ALA A 25 -7.15 -13.91 -13.97
N SER A 26 -6.98 -13.66 -12.66
CA SER A 26 -6.84 -12.30 -12.11
C SER A 26 -5.56 -11.59 -12.54
N VAL A 27 -4.51 -12.34 -12.91
CA VAL A 27 -3.23 -11.83 -13.40
C VAL A 27 -3.23 -11.76 -14.91
N THR A 28 -3.69 -12.81 -15.61
CA THR A 28 -3.67 -12.84 -17.09
C THR A 28 -4.50 -11.73 -17.71
N LYS A 29 -5.60 -11.31 -17.06
CA LYS A 29 -6.41 -10.16 -17.51
C LYS A 29 -5.70 -8.80 -17.47
N LEU A 30 -4.56 -8.69 -16.78
CA LEU A 30 -3.81 -7.44 -16.61
C LEU A 30 -2.71 -7.28 -17.68
N ILE A 31 -2.38 -8.36 -18.39
CA ILE A 31 -1.31 -8.45 -19.39
C ILE A 31 -1.81 -7.89 -20.72
N ASP A 32 -1.00 -7.02 -21.34
CA ASP A 32 -1.17 -6.58 -22.72
C ASP A 32 -0.36 -7.48 -23.67
N TYR A 33 -1.00 -8.55 -24.16
CA TYR A 33 -0.38 -9.50 -25.08
C TYR A 33 0.00 -8.92 -26.45
N SER A 34 -0.37 -7.67 -26.75
CA SER A 34 0.06 -7.00 -27.98
C SER A 34 1.46 -6.37 -27.89
N ALA A 35 2.00 -6.20 -26.67
CA ALA A 35 3.32 -5.64 -26.46
C ALA A 35 4.40 -6.74 -26.47
N ASN A 36 5.58 -6.44 -27.03
CA ASN A 36 6.73 -7.34 -27.00
C ASN A 36 7.41 -7.28 -25.61
N PRO A 37 7.40 -8.37 -24.81
CA PRO A 37 7.97 -8.36 -23.46
C PRO A 37 9.49 -8.14 -23.43
N CYS A 38 10.20 -8.42 -24.51
CA CYS A 38 11.66 -8.21 -24.58
C CYS A 38 12.04 -6.74 -24.81
N GLU A 39 11.09 -5.92 -25.30
CA GLU A 39 11.31 -4.50 -25.60
C GLU A 39 10.72 -3.60 -24.50
N ASP A 40 9.48 -3.87 -24.09
CA ASP A 40 8.80 -3.15 -23.01
C ASP A 40 8.01 -4.14 -22.14
N PHE A 41 8.69 -4.67 -21.13
CA PHE A 41 8.09 -5.61 -20.20
C PHE A 41 7.02 -4.94 -19.31
N TYR A 42 7.11 -3.63 -19.06
CA TYR A 42 6.12 -2.93 -18.25
C TYR A 42 4.78 -2.83 -19.01
N GLN A 43 4.80 -2.41 -20.27
CA GLN A 43 3.61 -2.40 -21.11
C GLN A 43 3.04 -3.81 -21.28
N TYR A 44 3.88 -4.82 -21.50
CA TYR A 44 3.40 -6.21 -21.58
C TYR A 44 2.71 -6.65 -20.28
N ALA A 45 3.34 -6.46 -19.12
CA ALA A 45 2.81 -6.97 -17.85
C ALA A 45 1.61 -6.19 -17.31
N CYS A 46 1.56 -4.88 -17.54
CA CYS A 46 0.63 -3.95 -16.89
C CYS A 46 -0.29 -3.21 -17.86
N GLY A 47 -0.04 -3.30 -19.17
CA GLY A 47 -0.67 -2.42 -20.16
C GLY A 47 -2.18 -2.56 -20.27
N ALA A 48 -2.74 -3.75 -20.01
CA ALA A 48 -4.19 -3.91 -19.97
C ALA A 48 -4.79 -3.29 -18.71
N TRP A 49 -4.12 -3.42 -17.55
CA TRP A 49 -4.54 -2.74 -16.33
C TRP A 49 -4.54 -1.21 -16.50
N TYR A 50 -3.49 -0.66 -17.13
CA TYR A 50 -3.36 0.79 -17.31
C TYR A 50 -4.46 1.39 -18.19
N LYS A 51 -4.96 0.64 -19.19
CA LYS A 51 -6.07 1.08 -20.06
C LYS A 51 -7.37 1.30 -19.28
N ASP A 52 -7.60 0.53 -18.22
CA ASP A 52 -8.83 0.57 -17.42
C ASP A 52 -8.69 1.37 -16.12
N ALA A 53 -7.46 1.74 -15.75
CA ALA A 53 -7.18 2.42 -14.49
C ALA A 53 -7.68 3.88 -14.54
N VAL A 54 -8.61 4.21 -13.64
CA VAL A 54 -9.13 5.57 -13.45
C VAL A 54 -8.63 6.10 -12.11
N ILE A 55 -7.99 7.27 -12.13
CA ILE A 55 -7.59 8.00 -10.92
C ILE A 55 -8.85 8.58 -10.27
N PRO A 56 -9.20 8.20 -9.04
CA PRO A 56 -10.31 8.81 -8.30
C PRO A 56 -10.14 10.32 -8.11
N PRO A 57 -11.22 11.12 -7.98
CA PRO A 57 -11.12 12.57 -7.84
C PRO A 57 -10.33 13.05 -6.61
N ASP A 58 -10.27 12.23 -5.56
CA ASP A 58 -9.59 12.48 -4.29
C ASP A 58 -8.17 11.89 -4.22
N GLU A 59 -7.69 11.30 -5.32
CA GLU A 59 -6.37 10.69 -5.43
C GLU A 59 -5.54 11.41 -6.50
N ASP A 60 -4.23 11.51 -6.29
CA ASP A 60 -3.28 12.06 -7.27
C ASP A 60 -2.81 11.00 -8.28
N LYS A 61 -2.92 9.73 -7.90
CA LYS A 61 -2.54 8.58 -8.73
C LYS A 61 -3.38 7.36 -8.40
N ILE A 62 -3.36 6.38 -9.31
CA ILE A 62 -3.86 5.04 -9.04
C ILE A 62 -2.79 4.03 -9.40
N ASP A 63 -2.59 3.08 -8.49
CA ASP A 63 -1.77 1.89 -8.68
C ASP A 63 -2.44 0.73 -7.91
N PRO A 64 -1.99 -0.53 -8.08
CA PRO A 64 -2.58 -1.66 -7.37
C PRO A 64 -2.56 -1.50 -5.84
N LEU A 65 -1.55 -0.83 -5.26
CA LEU A 65 -1.47 -0.61 -3.82
C LEU A 65 -2.49 0.45 -3.38
N THR A 66 -2.61 1.56 -4.10
CA THR A 66 -3.66 2.57 -3.85
C THR A 66 -5.04 1.91 -3.95
N LYS A 67 -5.29 1.08 -4.97
CA LYS A 67 -6.58 0.37 -5.10
C LYS A 67 -6.89 -0.52 -3.90
N LEU A 68 -5.89 -1.25 -3.40
CA LEU A 68 -6.02 -2.06 -2.19
C LEU A 68 -6.24 -1.21 -0.94
N SER A 69 -5.53 -0.08 -0.81
CA SER A 69 -5.70 0.86 0.30
C SER A 69 -7.12 1.42 0.37
N ILE A 70 -7.70 1.84 -0.76
CA ILE A 70 -9.09 2.31 -0.83
C ILE A 70 -10.08 1.22 -0.37
N GLN A 71 -9.86 -0.03 -0.81
CA GLN A 71 -10.71 -1.17 -0.39
C GLN A 71 -10.57 -1.45 1.11
N ASN A 72 -9.36 -1.41 1.63
CA ASN A 72 -9.09 -1.59 3.06
C ASN A 72 -9.69 -0.46 3.89
N GLU A 73 -9.62 0.78 3.43
CA GLU A 73 -10.21 1.94 4.11
C GLU A 73 -11.72 1.78 4.24
N ALA A 74 -12.41 1.29 3.21
CA ALA A 74 -13.85 1.02 3.28
C ALA A 74 -14.18 -0.03 4.37
N VAL A 75 -13.36 -1.07 4.51
CA VAL A 75 -13.50 -2.07 5.57
C VAL A 75 -13.21 -1.45 6.94
N LEU A 76 -12.15 -0.66 7.07
CA LEU A 76 -11.78 0.02 8.32
C LEU A 76 -12.87 0.99 8.77
N LYS A 77 -13.44 1.80 7.87
CA LYS A 77 -14.57 2.69 8.17
C LYS A 77 -15.73 1.92 8.79
N LYS A 78 -16.07 0.75 8.25
CA LYS A 78 -17.10 -0.13 8.81
C LYS A 78 -16.73 -0.59 10.23
N ILE A 79 -15.51 -1.10 10.43
CA ILE A 79 -15.03 -1.57 11.75
C ILE A 79 -15.06 -0.43 12.79
N LEU A 80 -14.62 0.76 12.41
CA LEU A 80 -14.55 1.92 13.30
C LEU A 80 -15.95 2.46 13.65
N SER A 81 -16.92 2.31 12.75
CA SER A 81 -18.31 2.69 12.99
C SER A 81 -19.04 1.82 14.01
N ASP A 82 -18.52 0.62 14.35
CA ASP A 82 -19.11 -0.30 15.33
C ASP A 82 -18.94 0.17 16.80
N ASN A 83 -18.53 1.42 17.02
CA ASN A 83 -18.52 2.16 18.28
C ASN A 83 -17.86 1.41 19.47
N LYS A 84 -16.71 0.79 19.21
CA LYS A 84 -15.89 0.16 20.26
C LYS A 84 -15.35 1.24 21.22
N PRO A 85 -15.32 1.00 22.54
CA PRO A 85 -14.84 1.99 23.51
C PRO A 85 -13.46 2.54 23.16
N LYS A 86 -13.26 3.84 23.35
CA LYS A 86 -12.07 4.62 22.96
C LYS A 86 -11.79 4.71 21.44
N LEU A 87 -11.89 3.61 20.70
CA LEU A 87 -11.60 3.59 19.26
C LEU A 87 -12.69 4.31 18.46
N GLY A 88 -13.95 3.98 18.72
CA GLY A 88 -15.11 4.65 18.11
C GLY A 88 -15.24 6.09 18.57
N GLU A 89 -14.98 6.36 19.87
CA GLU A 89 -14.95 7.73 20.41
C GLU A 89 -13.90 8.60 19.70
N PHE A 90 -12.69 8.06 19.54
CA PHE A 90 -11.60 8.76 18.83
C PHE A 90 -11.90 8.94 17.34
N TYR A 91 -12.48 7.93 16.69
CA TYR A 91 -12.89 8.06 15.29
C TYR A 91 -13.98 9.12 15.13
N ASN A 92 -15.00 9.12 15.98
CA ASN A 92 -16.10 10.06 15.94
C ASN A 92 -15.68 11.49 16.31
N SER A 93 -14.67 11.67 17.18
CA SER A 93 -14.14 13.01 17.48
C SER A 93 -13.46 13.67 16.29
N CYS A 94 -12.91 12.87 15.35
CA CYS A 94 -12.40 13.36 14.08
C CYS A 94 -13.53 13.74 13.09
N LEU A 95 -14.65 13.02 13.13
CA LEU A 95 -15.77 13.22 12.22
C LEU A 95 -16.74 14.35 12.63
N ASP A 96 -16.75 14.77 13.90
CA ASP A 96 -17.60 15.84 14.42
C ASP A 96 -17.11 17.24 13.98
N THR A 97 -17.29 17.53 12.69
CA THR A 97 -16.91 18.80 12.07
C THR A 97 -17.64 20.01 12.66
N ALA A 98 -18.82 19.82 13.26
CA ALA A 98 -19.56 20.91 13.91
C ALA A 98 -18.84 21.37 15.19
N THR A 99 -18.46 20.42 16.05
CA THR A 99 -17.65 20.73 17.25
C THR A 99 -16.28 21.30 16.85
N LEU A 100 -15.60 20.70 15.87
CA LEU A 100 -14.30 21.21 15.38
C LEU A 100 -14.40 22.65 14.87
N SER A 101 -15.44 22.96 14.08
CA SER A 101 -15.67 24.32 13.56
C SER A 101 -15.97 25.32 14.67
N SER A 102 -16.75 24.91 15.68
CA SER A 102 -17.06 25.76 16.83
C SER A 102 -15.83 26.05 17.70
N LEU A 103 -14.93 25.08 17.87
CA LEU A 103 -13.70 25.26 18.66
C LEU A 103 -12.66 26.14 17.94
N GLY A 104 -12.63 26.10 16.61
CA GLY A 104 -11.68 26.86 15.80
C GLY A 104 -10.24 26.57 16.23
N LEU A 105 -9.47 27.63 16.49
CA LEU A 105 -8.06 27.53 16.89
C LEU A 105 -7.84 27.46 18.42
N ALA A 106 -8.91 27.48 19.23
CA ALA A 106 -8.78 27.53 20.68
C ALA A 106 -7.95 26.35 21.26
N PRO A 107 -8.09 25.09 20.79
CA PRO A 107 -7.28 23.98 21.29
C PRO A 107 -5.77 24.10 21.02
N LEU A 108 -5.36 24.97 20.08
CA LEU A 108 -3.96 25.18 19.71
C LEU A 108 -3.31 26.36 20.45
N ALA A 109 -4.06 27.06 21.33
CA ALA A 109 -3.59 28.31 21.95
C ALA A 109 -2.29 28.13 22.75
N ASP A 110 -2.18 27.04 23.52
CA ASP A 110 -0.98 26.76 24.30
C ASP A 110 0.21 26.37 23.42
N SER A 111 -0.01 25.61 22.35
CA SER A 111 1.03 25.30 21.36
C SER A 111 1.54 26.58 20.67
N PHE A 112 0.64 27.49 20.27
CA PHE A 112 1.04 28.77 19.70
C PHE A 112 1.78 29.65 20.72
N LYS A 113 1.37 29.62 21.99
CA LYS A 113 2.06 30.34 23.06
C LYS A 113 3.48 29.80 23.24
N ALA A 114 3.63 28.47 23.32
CA ALA A 114 4.93 27.81 23.46
C ALA A 114 5.87 28.23 22.33
N ILE A 115 5.43 28.12 21.07
CA ILE A 115 6.21 28.51 19.88
C ILE A 115 6.60 29.99 19.93
N ARG A 116 5.68 30.91 20.27
CA ARG A 116 5.98 32.35 20.33
C ARG A 116 6.92 32.73 21.48
N SER A 117 6.90 31.96 22.57
CA SER A 117 7.74 32.19 23.75
C SER A 117 9.12 31.55 23.65
N ALA A 118 9.38 30.75 22.61
CA ALA A 118 10.67 30.13 22.37
C ALA A 118 11.74 31.20 22.10
N ASN A 119 12.82 31.18 22.88
CA ASN A 119 13.97 32.07 22.71
C ASN A 119 15.14 31.38 22.01
N THR A 120 15.12 30.05 21.98
CA THR A 120 16.13 29.22 21.33
C THR A 120 15.48 28.17 20.45
N LYS A 121 16.27 27.61 19.53
CA LYS A 121 15.83 26.46 18.72
C LYS A 121 15.56 25.22 19.58
N LEU A 122 16.21 25.11 20.74
CA LEU A 122 16.01 24.00 21.67
C LEU A 122 14.63 24.07 22.33
N ASP A 123 14.10 25.26 22.56
CA ASP A 123 12.76 25.48 23.12
C ASP A 123 11.62 25.01 22.18
N LEU A 124 11.94 24.73 20.90
CA LEU A 124 10.99 24.26 19.89
C LEU A 124 10.99 22.73 19.70
N LEU A 125 11.86 21.99 20.39
CA LEU A 125 11.98 20.52 20.27
C LEU A 125 11.06 19.75 21.24
N ILE A 126 10.03 20.42 21.76
CA ILE A 126 9.03 19.84 22.67
C ILE A 126 7.94 19.14 21.87
#